data_AF-A0A9D1NNH6-F1
#
_entry.id   AF-A0A9D1NNH6-F1
#
_cell.length_a   1.000
_cell.length_b   1.000
_cell.length_c   1.000
_cell.angle_alpha   90.00
_cell.angle_beta   90.00
_cell.angle_gamma   90.00
#
_symmetry.space_group_name_H-M   'P 1'
#
loop_
_entity.id
_entity.type
_entity.pdbx_description
1 polymer ?
#
loop_
_entity_poly.entity_id
_entity_poly.type
_entity_poly.pdbx_seq_one_letter_code
_entity_poly.pdbx_strand_id
1 'polypeptide(L)'
;MRPLTRLLLALVALLPLAAHGQAAKRLPPVSVGLAIESGSYVLGETLPVRVLVRNNTPAPLTLGKGDHPAGAFEVVRHNDAQRRNLAREPNGCLPKPLTLKPNEERVFDLDLSVAADLTRQGKYLVTFGAIVHGVRYDTQPKAIDVVPGSVVLEGTQLFANDPTRQRHFTLVRWPRDHIDRLFLRIQDTPDGRFFPTVMLGAYLPLVQPRLNISPTGEIVILHRATPEFYVRNVFWSLPAEFVRRSTQSLLDPATADTERLNGMRADLDAIIQKNEAQRKEDHDKIERIKANDPRRPLN
;
A
#
# COMPACT_ATOMS: atom_id res chain seq x y z
N MET A 1 -2.27 -55.66 6.05
CA MET A 1 -2.02 -56.66 7.11
C MET A 1 -0.59 -57.17 6.98
N ARG A 2 0.25 -56.86 8.00
CA ARG A 2 1.47 -57.58 8.45
C ARG A 2 2.66 -57.73 7.45
N PRO A 3 3.92 -57.94 7.94
CA PRO A 3 4.83 -56.87 8.35
C PRO A 3 6.31 -57.18 7.96
N LEU A 4 7.29 -56.59 8.68
CA LEU A 4 8.72 -56.99 8.80
C LEU A 4 9.61 -56.61 7.59
N THR A 5 10.83 -56.07 7.70
CA THR A 5 11.85 -56.22 8.74
C THR A 5 12.89 -55.08 8.63
N ARG A 6 13.49 -54.78 9.79
CA ARG A 6 14.60 -53.87 10.08
C ARG A 6 15.82 -54.02 9.15
N LEU A 7 16.56 -52.92 8.92
CA LEU A 7 18.01 -52.96 9.07
C LEU A 7 18.55 -51.58 9.52
N LEU A 8 19.17 -51.60 10.71
CA LEU A 8 20.09 -50.59 11.20
C LEU A 8 21.32 -50.54 10.27
N LEU A 9 21.75 -49.36 9.85
CA LEU A 9 23.17 -49.10 9.64
C LEU A 9 23.51 -47.78 10.32
N ALA A 10 24.21 -47.89 11.45
CA ALA A 10 24.84 -46.78 12.13
C ALA A 10 26.08 -46.39 11.32
N LEU A 11 26.06 -45.19 10.71
CA LEU A 11 27.26 -44.54 10.21
C LEU A 11 27.58 -43.38 11.15
N VAL A 12 28.46 -43.65 12.10
CA VAL A 12 29.09 -42.63 12.94
C VAL A 12 30.08 -41.88 12.06
N ALA A 13 29.65 -40.75 11.51
CA ALA A 13 30.54 -39.80 10.86
C ALA A 13 31.28 -39.00 11.94
N LEU A 14 32.57 -39.28 12.10
CA LEU A 14 33.51 -38.46 12.85
C LEU A 14 33.59 -37.08 12.16
N LEU A 15 32.85 -36.10 12.67
CA LEU A 15 33.00 -34.70 12.29
C LEU A 15 34.24 -34.13 13.01
N PRO A 16 35.26 -33.62 12.31
CA PRO A 16 36.29 -32.84 12.96
C PRO A 16 35.64 -31.56 13.51
N LEU A 17 35.73 -31.35 14.83
CA LEU A 17 35.52 -30.04 15.45
C LEU A 17 36.61 -29.10 14.93
N ALA A 18 36.41 -28.56 13.73
CA ALA A 18 37.07 -27.35 13.31
C ALA A 18 36.41 -26.21 14.08
N ALA A 19 36.90 -25.97 15.30
CA ALA A 19 36.65 -24.75 16.06
C ALA A 19 37.22 -23.56 15.28
N HIS A 20 36.51 -23.16 14.22
CA HIS A 20 36.65 -21.85 13.64
C HIS A 20 36.20 -20.89 14.72
N GLY A 21 37.19 -20.28 15.39
CA GLY A 21 36.97 -19.14 16.25
C GLY A 21 36.24 -18.08 15.44
N GLN A 22 34.91 -18.09 15.52
CA GLN A 22 34.10 -16.95 15.14
C GLN A 22 34.49 -15.87 16.13
N ALA A 23 35.44 -15.03 15.75
CA ALA A 23 35.66 -13.76 16.40
C ALA A 23 34.30 -13.09 16.47
N ALA A 24 33.72 -13.06 17.67
CA ALA A 24 32.39 -12.50 17.89
C ALA A 24 32.43 -11.08 17.34
N LYS A 25 31.79 -10.87 16.19
CA LYS A 25 31.78 -9.59 15.50
C LYS A 25 31.12 -8.61 16.44
N ARG A 26 31.91 -7.80 17.14
CA ARG A 26 31.40 -6.80 18.07
C ARG A 26 30.46 -5.90 17.29
N LEU A 27 29.19 -5.92 17.68
CA LEU A 27 28.19 -5.05 17.08
C LEU A 27 28.58 -3.59 17.38
N PRO A 28 28.36 -2.66 16.43
CA PRO A 28 28.55 -1.25 16.71
C PRO A 28 27.65 -0.82 17.89
N PRO A 29 28.03 0.20 18.67
CA PRO A 29 27.22 0.72 19.78
C PRO A 29 25.77 1.02 19.40
N VAL A 30 25.55 1.47 18.16
CA VAL A 30 24.24 1.66 17.56
C VAL A 30 24.13 0.86 16.27
N SER A 31 23.01 0.15 16.13
CA SER A 31 22.57 -0.37 14.84
C SER A 31 21.46 0.49 14.29
N VAL A 32 21.53 0.78 13.00
CA VAL A 32 20.45 1.44 12.26
C VAL A 32 19.94 0.56 11.13
N GLY A 33 18.64 0.59 10.91
CA GLY A 33 17.97 -0.04 9.78
C GLY A 33 17.14 0.98 9.03
N LEU A 34 17.11 0.87 7.70
CA LEU A 34 16.21 1.62 6.83
C LEU A 34 15.41 0.60 6.03
N ALA A 35 14.09 0.71 6.02
CA ALA A 35 13.19 -0.05 5.17
C ALA A 35 12.39 0.92 4.30
N ILE A 36 12.28 0.57 3.02
CA ILE A 36 11.54 1.32 2.01
C ILE A 36 10.59 0.31 1.39
N GLU A 37 9.31 0.66 1.28
CA GLU A 37 8.26 -0.28 0.87
C GLU A 37 8.37 -0.68 -0.61
N SER A 38 8.75 0.26 -1.47
CA SER A 38 8.88 0.03 -2.91
C SER A 38 10.23 0.47 -3.45
N GLY A 39 10.68 -0.16 -4.54
CA GLY A 39 11.87 0.27 -5.26
C GLY A 39 11.63 1.47 -6.19
N SER A 40 10.37 1.78 -6.52
CA SER A 40 10.04 2.88 -7.42
C SER A 40 8.77 3.64 -7.02
N TYR A 41 8.80 4.95 -7.21
CA TYR A 41 7.76 5.89 -6.83
C TYR A 41 7.43 6.84 -7.97
N VAL A 42 6.15 7.16 -8.15
CA VAL A 42 5.73 8.12 -9.16
C VAL A 42 6.11 9.53 -8.69
N LEU A 43 6.47 10.40 -9.63
CA LEU A 43 6.85 11.77 -9.33
C LEU A 43 5.80 12.51 -8.50
N GLY A 44 6.20 12.98 -7.31
CA GLY A 44 5.33 13.69 -6.37
C GLY A 44 4.60 12.79 -5.38
N GLU A 45 4.77 11.47 -5.44
CA GLU A 45 4.20 10.53 -4.48
C GLU A 45 4.86 10.69 -3.10
N THR A 46 4.12 10.39 -2.03
CA THR A 46 4.69 10.27 -0.68
C THR A 46 5.60 9.05 -0.59
N LEU A 47 6.75 9.17 0.06
CA LEU A 47 7.70 8.07 0.21
C LEU A 47 7.82 7.66 1.67
N PRO A 48 6.91 6.81 2.18
CA PRO A 48 7.02 6.29 3.53
C PRO A 48 8.28 5.44 3.67
N VAL A 49 9.05 5.70 4.72
CA VAL A 49 10.24 4.94 5.09
C VAL A 49 10.18 4.60 6.57
N ARG A 50 10.63 3.40 6.89
CA ARG A 50 10.72 2.94 8.28
C ARG A 50 12.17 2.91 8.71
N VAL A 51 12.49 3.68 9.75
CA VAL A 51 13.82 3.74 10.35
C VAL A 51 13.81 2.99 11.68
N LEU A 52 14.74 2.07 11.84
CA LEU A 52 14.98 1.33 13.07
C LEU A 52 16.28 1.82 13.69
N VAL A 53 16.24 2.17 14.98
CA VAL A 53 17.43 2.53 15.75
C VAL A 53 17.49 1.65 16.98
N ARG A 54 18.62 0.96 17.16
CA ARG A 54 18.84 0.05 18.29
C ARG A 54 20.10 0.41 19.04
N ASN A 55 19.99 0.50 20.36
CA ASN A 55 21.13 0.64 21.26
C ASN A 55 21.69 -0.76 21.59
N ASN A 56 22.91 -1.06 21.16
CA ASN A 56 23.56 -2.35 21.46
C ASN A 56 24.49 -2.27 22.69
N THR A 57 24.49 -1.15 23.41
CA THR A 57 25.33 -0.95 24.60
C THR A 57 24.59 -1.36 25.87
N PRO A 58 25.33 -1.70 26.95
CA PRO A 58 24.73 -1.96 28.26
C PRO A 58 24.28 -0.69 29.00
N ALA A 59 24.53 0.50 28.45
CA ALA A 59 24.20 1.78 29.06
C ALA A 59 23.09 2.50 28.26
N PRO A 60 22.31 3.39 28.89
CA PRO A 60 21.42 4.27 28.15
C PRO A 60 22.19 5.14 27.17
N LEU A 61 21.61 5.36 25.99
CA LEU A 61 22.19 6.14 24.91
C LEU A 61 21.28 7.32 24.56
N THR A 62 21.85 8.51 24.41
CA THR A 62 21.09 9.70 23.99
C THR A 62 21.57 10.17 22.63
N LEU A 63 20.67 10.18 21.65
CA LEU A 63 20.88 10.72 20.31
C LEU A 63 20.43 12.18 20.26
N GLY A 64 21.11 12.98 19.43
CA GLY A 64 20.77 14.38 19.23
C GLY A 64 20.97 15.26 20.47
N LYS A 65 22.06 15.02 21.23
CA LYS A 65 22.44 15.88 22.35
C LYS A 65 23.11 17.17 21.85
N GLY A 66 22.79 18.32 22.44
CA GLY A 66 23.33 19.62 22.04
C GLY A 66 22.73 20.10 20.71
N ASP A 67 23.55 20.62 19.80
CA ASP A 67 23.08 21.13 18.50
C ASP A 67 22.97 20.06 17.41
N HIS A 68 23.46 18.85 17.66
CA HIS A 68 23.41 17.77 16.67
C HIS A 68 22.00 17.19 16.50
N PRO A 69 21.57 16.85 15.27
CA PRO A 69 20.33 16.12 15.05
C PRO A 69 20.43 14.68 15.60
N ALA A 70 19.31 14.07 15.97
CA ALA A 70 19.28 12.67 16.43
C ALA A 70 19.47 11.68 15.27
N GLY A 71 19.05 12.06 14.06
CA GLY A 71 19.33 11.33 12.83
C GLY A 71 19.03 12.17 11.60
N ALA A 72 19.66 11.84 10.49
CA ALA A 72 19.52 12.59 9.24
C ALA A 72 19.65 11.69 8.02
N PHE A 73 18.84 11.98 7.01
CA PHE A 73 18.96 11.36 5.70
C PHE A 73 20.11 11.99 4.90
N GLU A 74 20.79 11.16 4.13
CA GLU A 74 21.61 11.57 3.00
C GLU A 74 20.94 11.01 1.75
N VAL A 75 20.56 11.91 0.84
CA VAL A 75 19.89 11.56 -0.41
C VAL A 75 20.67 12.14 -1.57
N VAL A 76 21.25 11.27 -2.38
CA VAL A 76 22.03 11.67 -3.56
C VAL A 76 21.41 11.08 -4.80
N ARG A 77 21.43 11.83 -5.91
CA ARG A 77 21.05 11.29 -7.21
C ARG A 77 22.20 10.46 -7.77
N HIS A 78 21.92 9.25 -8.24
CA HIS A 78 22.95 8.30 -8.69
C HIS A 78 23.89 8.86 -9.78
N ASN A 79 23.34 9.65 -10.71
CA ASN A 79 24.08 10.22 -11.84
C ASN A 79 24.53 11.68 -11.60
N ASP A 80 24.43 12.19 -10.37
CA ASP A 80 24.92 13.52 -10.05
C ASP A 80 26.42 13.48 -9.75
N ALA A 81 27.23 14.05 -10.64
CA ALA A 81 28.68 14.11 -10.51
C ALA A 81 29.12 14.85 -9.23
N GLN A 82 28.30 15.79 -8.73
CA GLN A 82 28.60 16.53 -7.50
C GLN A 82 28.11 15.82 -6.24
N ARG A 83 27.34 14.72 -6.38
CA ARG A 83 26.71 13.97 -5.27
C ARG A 83 26.06 14.91 -4.25
N ARG A 84 25.35 15.93 -4.74
CA ARG A 84 24.75 16.92 -3.85
C ARG A 84 23.72 16.22 -2.97
N ASN A 85 23.82 16.41 -1.66
CA ASN A 85 22.79 15.95 -0.73
C ASN A 85 21.52 16.79 -0.94
N LEU A 86 20.41 16.10 -1.22
CA LEU A 86 19.10 16.68 -1.48
C LEU A 86 18.21 16.67 -0.24
N ALA A 87 18.71 16.19 0.90
CA ALA A 87 18.00 16.28 2.17
C ALA A 87 17.75 17.76 2.56
N ARG A 88 16.52 18.05 2.97
CA ARG A 88 16.02 19.38 3.34
C ARG A 88 16.08 19.65 4.83
N GLU A 89 16.27 18.63 5.67
CA GLU A 89 16.19 18.76 7.12
C GLU A 89 17.56 18.99 7.77
N PRO A 90 17.92 20.24 8.12
CA PRO A 90 19.11 20.50 8.92
C PRO A 90 18.95 20.03 10.37
N ASN A 91 17.71 19.96 10.89
CA ASN A 91 17.42 19.70 12.30
C ASN A 91 17.18 18.20 12.62
N GLY A 92 17.19 17.35 11.60
CA GLY A 92 16.98 15.91 11.70
C GLY A 92 15.51 15.49 11.71
N CYS A 93 15.28 14.23 11.37
CA CYS A 93 13.95 13.64 11.18
C CYS A 93 13.46 12.81 12.37
N LEU A 94 14.28 12.71 13.42
CA LEU A 94 13.94 11.99 14.66
C LEU A 94 13.69 12.99 15.81
N PRO A 95 12.84 12.62 16.79
CA PRO A 95 12.66 13.42 18.00
C PRO A 95 14.01 13.74 18.68
N LYS A 96 14.16 14.97 19.16
CA LYS A 96 15.40 15.45 19.79
C LYS A 96 15.09 16.03 21.19
N PRO A 97 15.77 15.56 22.25
CA PRO A 97 16.69 14.42 22.31
C PRO A 97 15.96 13.08 22.27
N LEU A 98 16.62 12.02 21.78
CA LEU A 98 16.09 10.65 21.77
C LEU A 98 16.94 9.76 22.69
N THR A 99 16.36 9.31 23.80
CA THR A 99 17.03 8.39 24.73
C THR A 99 16.55 6.96 24.53
N LEU A 100 17.50 6.03 24.31
CA LEU A 100 17.30 4.60 24.20
C LEU A 100 17.90 3.88 25.40
N LYS A 101 17.14 3.03 26.07
CA LYS A 101 17.60 2.13 27.14
C LYS A 101 18.58 1.09 26.58
N PRO A 102 19.35 0.39 27.44
CA PRO A 102 20.19 -0.72 27.01
C PRO A 102 19.38 -1.75 26.22
N ASN A 103 19.88 -2.17 25.06
CA ASN A 103 19.22 -3.12 24.15
C ASN A 103 17.84 -2.69 23.62
N GLU A 104 17.41 -1.43 23.84
CA GLU A 104 16.15 -0.93 23.31
C GLU A 104 16.26 -0.72 21.80
N GLU A 105 15.18 -1.10 21.11
CA GLU A 105 14.95 -0.84 19.70
C GLU A 105 13.73 0.06 19.56
N ARG A 106 13.84 1.10 18.73
CA ARG A 106 12.72 1.95 18.34
C ARG A 106 12.61 2.04 16.84
N VAL A 107 11.37 2.09 16.39
CA VAL A 107 10.99 2.18 14.99
C VAL A 107 10.27 3.51 14.77
N PHE A 108 10.63 4.20 13.70
CA PHE A 108 10.06 5.48 13.30
C PHE A 108 9.55 5.36 11.87
N ASP A 109 8.28 5.67 11.65
CA ASP A 109 7.70 5.82 10.31
C ASP A 109 7.81 7.29 9.91
N LEU A 110 8.55 7.56 8.84
CA LEU A 110 8.91 8.88 8.35
C LEU A 110 8.50 9.01 6.88
N ASP A 111 8.36 10.24 6.38
CA ASP A 111 8.13 10.50 4.96
C ASP A 111 9.36 11.16 4.33
N LEU A 112 10.05 10.41 3.47
CA LEU A 112 11.25 10.88 2.78
C LEU A 112 10.95 12.03 1.80
N SER A 113 9.72 12.11 1.29
CA SER A 113 9.31 13.19 0.36
C SER A 113 9.25 14.56 1.04
N VAL A 114 9.08 14.58 2.36
CA VAL A 114 9.18 15.79 3.19
C VAL A 114 10.65 16.10 3.48
N ALA A 115 11.41 15.06 3.84
CA ALA A 115 12.79 15.18 4.26
C ALA A 115 13.80 15.44 3.14
N ALA A 116 13.45 15.25 1.86
CA ALA A 116 14.35 15.41 0.72
C ALA A 116 13.66 15.94 -0.55
N ASP A 117 14.41 16.63 -1.40
CA ASP A 117 13.92 17.08 -2.70
C ASP A 117 13.93 15.97 -3.76
N LEU A 118 12.77 15.32 -3.92
CA LEU A 118 12.54 14.24 -4.89
C LEU A 118 11.65 14.68 -6.06
N THR A 119 11.61 15.98 -6.36
CA THR A 119 10.74 16.61 -7.38
C THR A 119 11.21 16.39 -8.83
N ARG A 120 12.25 15.60 -9.04
CA ARG A 120 12.82 15.34 -10.35
C ARG A 120 12.92 13.83 -10.57
N GLN A 121 12.60 13.37 -11.77
CA GLN A 121 12.78 11.95 -12.13
C GLN A 121 14.25 11.51 -12.04
N GLY A 122 14.46 10.24 -11.73
CA GLY A 122 15.77 9.58 -11.71
C GLY A 122 15.95 8.61 -10.56
N LYS A 123 17.12 7.96 -10.55
CA LYS A 123 17.56 7.06 -9.49
C LYS A 123 18.24 7.81 -8.36
N TYR A 124 17.88 7.49 -7.13
CA TYR A 124 18.44 8.07 -5.91
C TYR A 124 19.03 6.97 -5.03
N LEU A 125 20.06 7.33 -4.27
CA LEU A 125 20.62 6.53 -3.20
C LEU A 125 20.29 7.23 -1.88
N VAL A 126 19.67 6.47 -0.99
CA VAL A 126 19.18 6.95 0.31
C VAL A 126 19.94 6.22 1.41
N THR A 127 20.57 7.00 2.28
CA THR A 127 21.21 6.52 3.49
C THR A 127 20.58 7.22 4.68
N PHE A 128 20.32 6.49 5.76
CA PHE A 128 19.93 7.08 7.04
C PHE A 128 21.10 6.94 8.02
N GLY A 129 21.39 8.00 8.78
CA GLY A 129 22.43 7.98 9.81
C GLY A 129 21.91 8.45 11.16
N ALA A 130 22.13 7.64 12.20
CA ALA A 130 21.93 8.03 13.59
C ALA A 130 23.19 8.70 14.14
N ILE A 131 23.04 9.78 14.90
CA ILE A 131 24.20 10.56 15.41
C ILE A 131 24.25 10.48 16.94
N VAL A 132 25.37 10.01 17.45
CA VAL A 132 25.65 9.82 18.89
C VAL A 132 26.99 10.46 19.21
N HIS A 133 27.00 11.45 20.09
CA HIS A 133 28.23 12.15 20.51
C HIS A 133 29.10 12.59 19.30
N GLY A 134 28.47 13.08 18.23
CA GLY A 134 29.14 13.52 17.00
C GLY A 134 29.55 12.39 16.04
N VAL A 135 29.44 11.12 16.44
CA VAL A 135 29.71 9.96 15.58
C VAL A 135 28.43 9.55 14.85
N ARG A 136 28.53 9.38 13.53
CA ARG A 136 27.42 8.97 12.66
C ARG A 136 27.49 7.46 12.39
N TYR A 137 26.35 6.79 12.57
CA TYR A 137 26.16 5.37 12.28
C TYR A 137 25.16 5.23 11.14
N ASP A 138 25.64 4.84 9.96
CA ASP A 138 24.86 4.81 8.73
C ASP A 138 24.29 3.44 8.40
N THR A 139 23.14 3.45 7.72
CA THR A 139 22.60 2.28 7.04
C THR A 139 23.40 1.98 5.77
N GLN A 140 23.20 0.81 5.18
CA GLN A 140 23.61 0.61 3.79
C GLN A 140 22.77 1.51 2.86
N PRO A 141 23.35 2.05 1.78
CA PRO A 141 22.60 2.83 0.80
C PRO A 141 21.49 1.99 0.16
N LYS A 142 20.29 2.55 0.08
CA LYS A 142 19.15 1.96 -0.61
C LYS A 142 18.84 2.74 -1.87
N ALA A 143 18.72 2.03 -2.99
CA ALA A 143 18.33 2.64 -4.25
C ALA A 143 16.80 2.77 -4.34
N ILE A 144 16.34 3.93 -4.80
CA ILE A 144 14.95 4.16 -5.19
C ILE A 144 14.91 4.85 -6.56
N ASP A 145 13.88 4.58 -7.34
CA ASP A 145 13.64 5.25 -8.62
C ASP A 145 12.41 6.16 -8.52
N VAL A 146 12.57 7.45 -8.83
CA VAL A 146 11.45 8.37 -9.04
C VAL A 146 11.16 8.45 -10.52
N VAL A 147 9.95 8.06 -10.92
CA VAL A 147 9.57 7.89 -12.32
C VAL A 147 8.42 8.82 -12.71
N PRO A 148 8.33 9.26 -13.97
CA PRO A 148 7.24 10.13 -14.41
C PRO A 148 5.88 9.39 -14.51
N GLY A 149 5.91 8.06 -14.64
CA GLY A 149 4.77 7.24 -15.03
C GLY A 149 4.41 7.38 -16.52
N SER A 150 3.56 6.50 -17.03
CA SER A 150 3.00 6.61 -18.38
C SER A 150 1.69 7.38 -18.35
N VAL A 151 1.60 8.51 -19.05
CA VAL A 151 0.37 9.33 -19.08
C VAL A 151 -0.78 8.56 -19.74
N VAL A 152 -1.94 8.58 -19.10
CA VAL A 152 -3.17 7.90 -19.56
C VAL A 152 -4.24 8.90 -19.98
N LEU A 153 -4.40 9.98 -19.21
CA LEU A 153 -5.40 11.02 -19.43
C LEU A 153 -4.98 12.29 -18.70
N GLU A 154 -5.34 13.44 -19.25
CA GLU A 154 -5.08 14.75 -18.65
C GLU A 154 -6.36 15.59 -18.60
N GLY A 155 -6.41 16.52 -17.66
CA GLY A 155 -7.50 17.49 -17.54
C GLY A 155 -7.03 18.74 -16.82
N THR A 156 -7.73 19.85 -17.02
CA THR A 156 -7.38 21.13 -16.40
C THR A 156 -8.62 21.77 -15.76
N GLN A 157 -8.47 22.24 -14.52
CA GLN A 157 -9.45 23.08 -13.85
C GLN A 157 -8.99 24.53 -13.92
N LEU A 158 -9.92 25.41 -14.30
CA LEU A 158 -9.78 26.85 -14.17
C LEU A 158 -10.52 27.29 -12.91
N PHE A 159 -9.93 28.17 -12.10
CA PHE A 159 -10.59 28.69 -10.91
C PHE A 159 -11.37 29.96 -11.25
N ALA A 160 -12.67 29.99 -10.94
CA ALA A 160 -13.53 31.12 -11.29
C ALA A 160 -13.05 32.46 -10.70
N ASN A 161 -12.49 32.44 -9.49
CA ASN A 161 -12.01 33.63 -8.80
C ASN A 161 -10.58 34.04 -9.20
N ASP A 162 -9.87 33.18 -9.95
CA ASP A 162 -8.51 33.44 -10.42
C ASP A 162 -8.27 32.67 -11.74
N PRO A 163 -8.63 33.26 -12.89
CA PRO A 163 -8.49 32.61 -14.19
C PRO A 163 -7.04 32.45 -14.64
N THR A 164 -6.10 33.15 -13.99
CA THR A 164 -4.66 33.00 -14.29
C THR A 164 -4.10 31.72 -13.69
N ARG A 165 -4.75 31.23 -12.63
CA ARG A 165 -4.42 29.98 -11.99
C ARG A 165 -5.12 28.81 -12.65
N GLN A 166 -4.34 27.84 -13.08
CA GLN A 166 -4.84 26.58 -13.61
C GLN A 166 -4.31 25.43 -12.77
N ARG A 167 -5.14 24.41 -12.55
CA ARG A 167 -4.72 23.15 -11.95
C ARG A 167 -4.78 22.04 -12.98
N HIS A 168 -3.61 21.49 -13.30
CA HIS A 168 -3.47 20.36 -14.21
C HIS A 168 -3.55 19.05 -13.42
N PHE A 169 -4.37 18.14 -13.92
CA PHE A 169 -4.52 16.78 -13.44
C PHE A 169 -3.96 15.84 -14.50
N THR A 170 -2.99 15.02 -14.13
CA THR A 170 -2.41 14.02 -15.02
C THR A 170 -2.62 12.64 -14.39
N LEU A 171 -3.43 11.81 -15.02
CA LEU A 171 -3.54 10.40 -14.68
C LEU A 171 -2.37 9.65 -15.30
N VAL A 172 -1.56 8.99 -14.46
CA VAL A 172 -0.44 8.19 -14.91
C VAL A 172 -0.57 6.75 -14.44
N ARG A 173 -0.14 5.82 -15.29
CA ARG A 173 -0.03 4.40 -15.00
C ARG A 173 1.41 4.05 -14.65
N TRP A 174 1.58 3.21 -13.65
CA TRP A 174 2.88 2.60 -13.34
C TRP A 174 2.70 1.20 -12.76
N PRO A 175 3.47 0.19 -13.22
CA PRO A 175 3.46 -1.14 -12.63
C PRO A 175 4.10 -1.14 -11.24
N ARG A 176 3.40 -1.69 -10.25
CA ARG A 176 3.91 -1.89 -8.87
C ARG A 176 3.36 -3.19 -8.31
N ASP A 177 4.24 -4.02 -7.74
CA ASP A 177 3.90 -5.35 -7.20
C ASP A 177 3.25 -6.26 -8.27
N HIS A 178 3.76 -6.23 -9.49
CA HIS A 178 3.22 -6.97 -10.65
C HIS A 178 1.81 -6.55 -11.10
N ILE A 179 1.25 -5.47 -10.55
CA ILE A 179 -0.06 -4.95 -10.91
C ILE A 179 0.10 -3.53 -11.46
N ASP A 180 -0.58 -3.23 -12.56
CA ASP A 180 -0.69 -1.85 -13.04
C ASP A 180 -1.51 -1.03 -12.07
N ARG A 181 -0.96 0.10 -11.62
CA ARG A 181 -1.65 1.03 -10.73
C ARG A 181 -1.85 2.37 -11.42
N LEU A 182 -2.97 3.02 -11.11
CA LEU A 182 -3.28 4.37 -11.58
C LEU A 182 -2.96 5.38 -10.48
N PHE A 183 -2.36 6.50 -10.86
CA PHE A 183 -1.98 7.58 -9.97
C PHE A 183 -2.51 8.90 -10.52
N LEU A 184 -2.86 9.81 -9.63
CA LEU A 184 -3.25 11.18 -9.96
C LEU A 184 -2.13 12.15 -9.55
N ARG A 185 -1.49 12.75 -10.55
CA ARG A 185 -0.54 13.86 -10.37
C ARG A 185 -1.26 15.19 -10.54
N ILE A 186 -0.84 16.19 -9.76
CA ILE A 186 -1.51 17.48 -9.71
C ILE A 186 -0.47 18.58 -9.60
N GLN A 187 -0.60 19.57 -10.48
CA GLN A 187 0.31 20.71 -10.52
C GLN A 187 -0.47 21.97 -10.87
N ASP A 188 -0.22 23.05 -10.14
CA ASP A 188 -0.74 24.37 -10.45
C ASP A 188 0.22 25.14 -11.37
N THR A 189 -0.35 25.93 -12.29
CA THR A 189 0.35 26.93 -13.09
C THR A 189 -0.26 28.32 -12.85
N PRO A 190 0.55 29.40 -12.93
CA PRO A 190 1.98 29.44 -13.22
C PRO A 190 2.89 29.13 -12.01
N ASP A 191 2.33 29.07 -10.79
CA ASP A 191 3.10 28.97 -9.54
C ASP A 191 3.99 27.71 -9.43
N GLY A 192 3.74 26.68 -10.24
CA GLY A 192 4.50 25.43 -10.24
C GLY A 192 4.27 24.61 -8.97
N ARG A 193 3.25 24.92 -8.17
CA ARG A 193 2.94 24.22 -6.93
C ARG A 193 2.51 22.78 -7.24
N PHE A 194 3.20 21.81 -6.64
CA PHE A 194 2.83 20.39 -6.70
C PHE A 194 2.01 19.99 -5.47
N PHE A 195 1.00 19.16 -5.70
CA PHE A 195 0.32 18.44 -4.62
C PHE A 195 0.86 17.01 -4.55
N PRO A 196 0.76 16.36 -3.38
CA PRO A 196 1.10 14.94 -3.27
C PRO A 196 0.35 14.12 -4.30
N THR A 197 1.08 13.29 -5.04
CA THR A 197 0.52 12.36 -6.02
C THR A 197 -0.21 11.25 -5.29
N VAL A 198 -1.42 10.96 -5.74
CA VAL A 198 -2.32 10.05 -5.05
C VAL A 198 -2.47 8.75 -5.84
N MET A 199 -2.18 7.61 -5.21
CA MET A 199 -2.47 6.29 -5.78
C MET A 199 -3.99 6.04 -5.75
N LEU A 200 -4.58 5.79 -6.92
CA LEU A 200 -6.03 5.59 -7.10
C LEU A 200 -6.46 4.13 -6.97
N GLY A 201 -5.54 3.18 -7.17
CA GLY A 201 -5.81 1.74 -7.08
C GLY A 201 -5.21 0.94 -8.23
N ALA A 202 -5.61 -0.32 -8.32
CA ALA A 202 -5.31 -1.19 -9.46
C ALA A 202 -6.00 -0.66 -10.73
N TYR A 203 -5.39 -0.87 -11.88
CA TYR A 203 -5.86 -0.37 -13.16
C TYR A 203 -5.77 -1.43 -14.25
N LEU A 204 -6.90 -1.71 -14.88
CA LEU A 204 -6.99 -2.56 -16.04
C LEU A 204 -6.89 -1.70 -17.32
N PRO A 205 -5.77 -1.75 -18.06
CA PRO A 205 -5.48 -0.83 -19.16
C PRO A 205 -6.36 -1.02 -20.41
N LEU A 206 -7.32 -1.94 -20.39
CA LEU A 206 -8.24 -2.19 -21.51
C LEU A 206 -9.28 -1.08 -21.67
N VAL A 207 -9.61 -0.36 -20.60
CA VAL A 207 -10.62 0.71 -20.61
C VAL A 207 -9.98 2.01 -20.15
N GLN A 208 -10.10 3.06 -20.97
CA GLN A 208 -9.60 4.39 -20.61
C GLN A 208 -10.39 4.93 -19.40
N PRO A 209 -9.73 5.47 -18.36
CA PRO A 209 -10.42 6.09 -17.23
C PRO A 209 -11.21 7.33 -17.70
N ARG A 210 -12.23 7.70 -16.93
CA ARG A 210 -12.95 8.97 -17.09
C ARG A 210 -12.53 9.94 -16.00
N LEU A 211 -12.29 11.18 -16.37
CA LEU A 211 -12.00 12.30 -15.49
C LEU A 211 -13.05 13.38 -15.71
N ASN A 212 -13.89 13.64 -14.71
CA ASN A 212 -14.87 14.71 -14.74
C ASN A 212 -14.45 15.80 -13.75
N ILE A 213 -14.36 17.03 -14.24
CA ILE A 213 -13.97 18.22 -13.48
C ILE A 213 -15.20 19.12 -13.39
N SER A 214 -15.80 19.22 -12.21
CA SER A 214 -16.95 20.09 -11.98
C SER A 214 -16.54 21.55 -11.78
N PRO A 215 -17.35 22.54 -12.22
CA PRO A 215 -17.16 23.95 -11.88
C PRO A 215 -17.15 24.22 -10.37
N THR A 216 -17.80 23.37 -9.57
CA THR A 216 -17.82 23.47 -8.10
C THR A 216 -16.52 23.00 -7.44
N GLY A 217 -15.55 22.51 -8.22
CA GLY A 217 -14.29 21.95 -7.74
C GLY A 217 -14.36 20.47 -7.35
N GLU A 218 -15.49 19.79 -7.55
CA GLU A 218 -15.54 18.33 -7.44
C GLU A 218 -14.83 17.67 -8.63
N ILE A 219 -13.89 16.77 -8.33
CA ILE A 219 -13.19 15.97 -9.33
C ILE A 219 -13.60 14.51 -9.15
N VAL A 220 -14.15 13.90 -10.19
CA VAL A 220 -14.56 12.49 -10.18
C VAL A 220 -13.72 11.72 -11.18
N ILE A 221 -13.04 10.69 -10.69
CA ILE A 221 -12.25 9.77 -11.52
C ILE A 221 -12.86 8.38 -11.44
N LEU A 222 -13.26 7.83 -12.58
CA LEU A 222 -13.79 6.49 -12.71
C LEU A 222 -12.83 5.66 -13.57
N HIS A 223 -12.34 4.55 -13.05
CA HIS A 223 -11.47 3.64 -13.79
C HIS A 223 -11.82 2.19 -13.51
N ARG A 224 -11.46 1.29 -14.42
CA ARG A 224 -11.66 -0.15 -14.25
C ARG A 224 -10.47 -0.74 -13.50
N ALA A 225 -10.69 -1.43 -12.39
CA ALA A 225 -9.63 -2.06 -11.59
C ALA A 225 -9.47 -3.55 -11.94
N THR A 226 -10.59 -4.22 -12.23
CA THR A 226 -10.63 -5.62 -12.67
C THR A 226 -11.70 -5.77 -13.77
N PRO A 227 -11.82 -6.94 -14.42
CA PRO A 227 -12.91 -7.20 -15.35
C PRO A 227 -14.32 -7.04 -14.74
N GLU A 228 -14.48 -7.04 -13.43
CA GLU A 228 -15.81 -6.98 -12.79
C GLU A 228 -16.05 -5.65 -12.06
N PHE A 229 -15.00 -4.92 -11.71
CA PHE A 229 -15.11 -3.74 -10.83
C PHE A 229 -14.54 -2.47 -11.46
N TYR A 230 -15.32 -1.40 -11.30
CA TYR A 230 -14.87 -0.02 -11.44
C TYR A 230 -14.57 0.58 -10.07
N VAL A 231 -13.62 1.50 -10.03
CA VAL A 231 -13.32 2.30 -8.85
C VAL A 231 -13.62 3.76 -9.16
N ARG A 232 -14.51 4.34 -8.35
CA ARG A 232 -14.87 5.76 -8.37
C ARG A 232 -14.13 6.48 -7.24
N ASN A 233 -13.26 7.41 -7.58
CA ASN A 233 -12.61 8.32 -6.64
C ASN A 233 -13.21 9.71 -6.78
N VAL A 234 -13.51 10.35 -5.64
CA VAL A 234 -14.03 11.71 -5.59
C VAL A 234 -13.08 12.58 -4.77
N PHE A 235 -12.73 13.74 -5.31
CA PHE A 235 -11.87 14.73 -4.68
C PHE A 235 -12.53 16.10 -4.68
N TRP A 236 -12.16 16.92 -3.71
CA TRP A 236 -12.42 18.34 -3.71
C TRP A 236 -11.15 19.09 -4.06
N SER A 237 -11.23 19.93 -5.09
CA SER A 237 -10.14 20.74 -5.61
C SER A 237 -10.45 22.22 -5.42
N LEU A 238 -9.93 22.76 -4.32
CA LEU A 238 -10.01 24.16 -3.93
C LEU A 238 -8.69 24.88 -4.28
N PRO A 239 -8.66 26.22 -4.36
CA PRO A 239 -7.41 26.93 -4.66
C PRO A 239 -6.26 26.50 -3.73
N ALA A 240 -6.45 26.51 -2.41
CA ALA A 240 -5.36 26.19 -1.48
C ALA A 240 -5.16 24.69 -1.22
N GLU A 241 -6.11 23.84 -1.60
CA GLU A 241 -6.26 22.50 -1.04
C GLU A 241 -6.75 21.48 -2.09
N PHE A 242 -6.29 20.24 -1.94
CA PHE A 242 -6.79 19.11 -2.71
C PHE A 242 -6.97 17.91 -1.77
N VAL A 243 -8.20 17.44 -1.60
CA VAL A 243 -8.54 16.39 -0.61
C VAL A 243 -9.40 15.30 -1.24
N ARG A 244 -9.05 14.04 -0.95
CA ARG A 244 -9.89 12.88 -1.28
C ARG A 244 -11.10 12.83 -0.35
N ARG A 245 -12.30 12.79 -0.93
CA ARG A 245 -13.57 12.67 -0.19
C ARG A 245 -14.03 11.24 -0.06
N SER A 246 -13.94 10.45 -1.14
CA SER A 246 -14.37 9.05 -1.11
C SER A 246 -13.70 8.22 -2.21
N THR A 247 -13.62 6.92 -1.94
CA THR A 247 -13.25 5.88 -2.91
C THR A 247 -14.29 4.78 -2.79
N GLN A 248 -14.92 4.41 -3.91
CA GLN A 248 -15.99 3.42 -3.96
C GLN A 248 -15.66 2.37 -5.02
N SER A 249 -15.84 1.09 -4.69
CA SER A 249 -15.83 0.00 -5.67
C SER A 249 -17.26 -0.19 -6.18
N LEU A 250 -17.42 -0.23 -7.49
CA LEU A 250 -18.68 -0.35 -8.21
C LEU A 250 -18.60 -1.60 -9.08
N LEU A 251 -19.60 -2.48 -8.96
CA LEU A 251 -19.72 -3.63 -9.83
C LEU A 251 -20.09 -3.15 -11.25
N ASP A 252 -19.50 -3.76 -12.28
CA ASP A 252 -19.89 -3.51 -13.67
C ASP A 252 -21.39 -3.82 -13.83
N PRO A 253 -22.21 -2.90 -14.38
CA PRO A 253 -23.65 -3.13 -14.56
C PRO A 253 -23.98 -4.46 -15.24
N ALA A 254 -23.17 -4.89 -16.23
CA ALA A 254 -23.39 -6.17 -16.91
C ALA A 254 -23.20 -7.37 -15.97
N THR A 255 -22.22 -7.31 -15.07
CA THR A 255 -22.00 -8.33 -14.04
C THR A 255 -23.07 -8.25 -12.95
N ALA A 256 -23.46 -7.04 -12.53
CA ALA A 256 -24.50 -6.81 -11.53
C ALA A 256 -25.86 -7.38 -11.94
N ASP A 257 -26.25 -7.19 -13.20
CA ASP A 257 -27.49 -7.74 -13.75
C ASP A 257 -27.45 -9.27 -13.78
N THR A 258 -26.30 -9.86 -14.10
CA THR A 258 -26.12 -11.31 -14.13
C THR A 258 -26.18 -11.91 -12.72
N GLU A 259 -25.51 -11.30 -11.74
CA GLU A 259 -25.59 -11.73 -10.33
C GLU A 259 -27.01 -11.59 -9.79
N ARG A 260 -27.70 -10.50 -10.12
CA ARG A 260 -29.10 -10.29 -9.73
C ARG A 260 -30.03 -11.35 -10.33
N LEU A 261 -29.87 -11.67 -11.60
CA LEU A 261 -30.65 -12.73 -12.27
C LEU A 261 -30.38 -14.10 -11.65
N ASN A 262 -29.11 -14.41 -11.35
CA ASN A 262 -28.74 -15.66 -10.69
C ASN A 262 -29.32 -15.75 -9.27
N GLY A 263 -29.30 -14.65 -8.51
CA GLY A 263 -29.95 -14.57 -7.20
C GLY A 263 -31.46 -14.78 -7.29
N MET A 264 -32.14 -14.10 -8.22
CA MET A 264 -33.58 -14.27 -8.45
C MET A 264 -33.94 -15.70 -8.85
N ARG A 265 -33.09 -16.37 -9.64
CA ARG A 265 -33.28 -17.76 -10.01
C ARG A 265 -33.14 -18.70 -8.81
N ALA A 266 -32.12 -18.48 -7.97
CA ALA A 266 -31.95 -19.25 -6.74
C ALA A 266 -33.14 -19.09 -5.77
N ASP A 267 -33.66 -17.87 -5.64
CA ASP A 267 -34.85 -17.59 -4.83
C ASP A 267 -36.11 -18.29 -5.40
N LEU A 268 -36.27 -18.27 -6.73
CA LEU A 268 -37.37 -18.96 -7.40
C LEU A 268 -37.30 -20.48 -7.18
N ASP A 269 -36.11 -21.07 -7.34
CA ASP A 269 -35.88 -22.49 -7.11
C ASP A 269 -36.20 -22.88 -5.66
N ALA A 270 -35.83 -22.04 -4.69
CA ALA A 270 -36.17 -22.24 -3.28
C ALA A 270 -37.68 -22.17 -3.02
N ILE A 271 -38.41 -21.27 -3.68
CA ILE A 271 -39.87 -21.18 -3.59
C ILE A 271 -40.53 -22.42 -4.20
N ILE A 272 -40.05 -22.89 -5.35
CA ILE A 272 -40.56 -24.10 -6.00
C ILE A 272 -40.38 -25.30 -5.07
N GLN A 273 -39.18 -25.50 -4.52
CA GLN A 273 -38.91 -26.59 -3.58
C GLN A 273 -39.79 -26.52 -2.33
N LYS A 274 -40.00 -25.31 -1.78
CA LYS A 274 -40.89 -25.12 -0.62
C LYS A 274 -42.34 -25.47 -0.95
N ASN A 275 -42.83 -25.07 -2.12
CA ASN A 275 -44.19 -25.37 -2.56
C ASN A 275 -44.38 -26.86 -2.84
N GLU A 276 -43.38 -27.53 -3.42
CA GLU A 276 -43.39 -28.99 -3.63
C GLU A 276 -43.41 -29.75 -2.30
N ALA A 277 -42.60 -29.32 -1.33
CA ALA A 277 -42.61 -29.90 0.02
C ALA A 277 -43.98 -29.73 0.70
N GLN A 278 -44.57 -28.54 0.61
CA GLN A 278 -45.90 -28.26 1.18
C GLN A 278 -46.99 -29.13 0.51
N ARG A 279 -46.97 -29.23 -0.82
CA ARG A 279 -47.93 -30.09 -1.56
C ARG A 279 -47.83 -31.55 -1.15
N LYS A 280 -46.61 -32.04 -0.90
CA LYS A 280 -46.38 -33.40 -0.42
C LYS A 280 -46.94 -33.58 0.99
N GLU A 281 -46.69 -32.63 1.90
CA GLU A 281 -47.23 -32.66 3.25
C GLU A 281 -48.76 -32.64 3.27
N ASP A 282 -49.37 -31.78 2.46
CA ASP A 282 -50.83 -31.69 2.31
C ASP A 282 -51.42 -32.99 1.75
N HIS A 283 -50.77 -33.59 0.75
CA HIS A 283 -51.17 -34.88 0.20
C HIS A 283 -51.11 -35.99 1.25
N ASP A 284 -50.01 -36.10 2.00
CA ASP A 284 -49.83 -37.08 3.07
C ASP A 284 -50.88 -36.89 4.18
N LYS A 285 -51.22 -35.64 4.51
CA LYS A 285 -52.27 -35.30 5.48
C LYS A 285 -53.65 -35.74 5.00
N ILE A 286 -53.98 -35.49 3.73
CA ILE A 286 -55.24 -35.94 3.11
C ILE A 286 -55.34 -37.47 3.15
N GLU A 287 -54.28 -38.18 2.78
CA GLU A 287 -54.26 -39.65 2.80
C GLU A 287 -54.40 -40.21 4.22
N ARG A 288 -53.78 -39.57 5.24
CA ARG A 288 -54.01 -39.93 6.65
C ARG A 288 -55.45 -39.71 7.10
N ILE A 289 -56.10 -38.62 6.67
CA ILE A 289 -57.51 -38.36 6.97
C ILE A 289 -58.40 -39.44 6.34
N LYS A 290 -58.18 -39.77 5.06
CA LYS A 290 -58.92 -40.84 4.38
C LYS A 290 -58.73 -42.21 5.02
N ALA A 291 -57.53 -42.51 5.52
CA ALA A 291 -57.24 -43.77 6.21
C ALA A 291 -58.00 -43.92 7.53
N ASN A 292 -58.28 -42.80 8.21
CA ASN A 292 -58.98 -42.75 9.50
C ASN A 292 -60.48 -42.44 9.38
N ASP A 293 -61.06 -42.42 8.17
CA ASP A 293 -62.50 -42.14 7.98
C ASP A 293 -63.34 -43.35 8.45
N PRO A 294 -64.14 -43.22 9.52
CA PRO A 294 -64.95 -44.31 10.07
C PRO A 294 -66.09 -44.75 9.14
N ARG A 295 -66.33 -44.05 8.03
CA ARG A 295 -67.35 -44.40 7.02
C ARG A 295 -66.81 -45.28 5.89
N ARG A 296 -65.54 -45.67 5.94
CA ARG A 296 -64.96 -46.54 4.92
C ARG A 296 -65.64 -47.92 5.01
N PRO A 297 -66.29 -48.42 3.94
CA PRO A 297 -66.94 -49.71 3.98
C PRO A 297 -65.89 -50.80 4.25
N LEU A 298 -66.15 -51.63 5.27
CA LEU A 298 -65.41 -52.86 5.51
C LEU A 298 -65.71 -53.79 4.33
N ASN A 299 -64.77 -53.85 3.40
CA ASN A 299 -64.68 -54.97 2.46
C ASN A 299 -63.99 -56.15 3.15
#